data_AF-A0A0S6XBK0-F1
#
_entry.id   AF-A0A0S6XBK0-F1
#
_cell.length_a   1.000
_cell.length_b   1.000
_cell.length_c   1.000
_cell.angle_alpha   90.00
_cell.angle_beta   90.00
_cell.angle_gamma   90.00
#
_symmetry.space_group_name_H-M   'P 1'
#
loop_
_entity.id
_entity.type
_entity.pdbx_description
1 polymer ?
#
loop_
_entity_poly.entity_id
_entity_poly.type
_entity_poly.pdbx_seq_one_letter_code
_entity_poly.pdbx_strand_id
1 'polypeptide(L)'
;MSQLFARRFTTTSRQALDAATNPYKAKRPWPPDFTKLSQKHQFQLERRYRRRSQLKWARPGWTKFTTLAQWGTISFVIVYAALFLNWGSNAVVFDRIRGWYAGLGRDVWTKHPDQQPDLRQTPVQEDGR
;
A
#
# COMPACT_ATOMS: atom_id res chain seq x y z
N MET A 1 7.23 -5.56 37.61
CA MET A 1 5.75 -5.67 37.47
C MET A 1 5.40 -5.48 36.00
N SER A 2 5.69 -6.49 35.18
CA SER A 2 5.69 -6.39 33.70
C SER A 2 5.26 -7.72 33.09
N GLN A 3 4.03 -7.79 32.62
CA GLN A 3 3.49 -8.88 31.78
C GLN A 3 2.64 -8.17 30.71
N LEU A 4 3.23 -7.78 29.57
CA LEU A 4 3.18 -8.56 28.32
C LEU A 4 1.74 -8.91 27.89
N PHE A 5 1.04 -7.93 27.32
CA PHE A 5 -0.12 -8.19 26.45
C PHE A 5 0.34 -8.67 25.08
N ALA A 6 0.82 -9.92 24.99
CA ALA A 6 0.96 -10.59 23.72
C ALA A 6 -0.44 -11.01 23.24
N ARG A 7 -1.06 -10.20 22.39
CA ARG A 7 -2.26 -10.58 21.64
C ARG A 7 -1.88 -11.72 20.69
N ARG A 8 -2.06 -12.95 21.14
CA ARG A 8 -1.92 -14.15 20.30
C ARG A 8 -3.06 -14.16 19.31
N PHE A 9 -2.78 -13.82 18.05
CA PHE A 9 -3.66 -14.20 16.95
C PHE A 9 -3.50 -15.71 16.76
N THR A 10 -4.41 -16.49 17.34
CA THR A 10 -4.50 -17.91 17.00
C THR A 10 -5.06 -17.99 15.58
N THR A 11 -4.19 -18.21 14.61
CA THR A 11 -4.63 -18.60 13.27
C THR A 11 -5.13 -20.03 13.39
N THR A 12 -6.41 -20.22 13.67
CA THR A 12 -7.06 -21.52 13.45
C THR A 12 -6.85 -21.85 11.98
N SER A 13 -5.96 -22.78 11.67
CA SER A 13 -5.86 -23.35 10.33
C SER A 13 -7.22 -23.97 10.04
N ARG A 14 -8.06 -23.30 9.24
CA ARG A 14 -9.27 -23.91 8.71
C ARG A 14 -8.83 -25.12 7.91
N GLN A 15 -8.90 -26.30 8.50
CA GLN A 15 -8.83 -27.53 7.74
C GLN A 15 -9.93 -27.44 6.69
N ALA A 16 -9.54 -27.53 5.42
CA ALA A 16 -10.50 -27.59 4.34
C ALA A 16 -11.26 -28.90 4.52
N LEU A 17 -12.46 -28.82 5.11
CA LEU A 17 -13.38 -29.94 5.18
C LEU A 17 -13.75 -30.29 3.73
N ASP A 18 -13.07 -31.29 3.19
CA ASP A 18 -13.38 -31.82 1.88
C ASP A 18 -14.72 -32.56 1.92
N ALA A 19 -15.40 -32.65 0.77
CA ALA A 19 -16.70 -33.32 0.67
C ALA A 19 -16.62 -34.79 1.11
N ALA A 20 -15.47 -35.44 0.94
CA ALA A 20 -15.22 -36.81 1.37
C ALA A 20 -14.97 -36.93 2.89
N THR A 21 -14.24 -35.98 3.48
CA THR A 21 -13.71 -36.05 4.85
C THR A 21 -14.62 -35.36 5.89
N ASN A 22 -15.64 -34.62 5.46
CA ASN A 22 -16.52 -33.89 6.38
C ASN A 22 -17.38 -34.87 7.24
N PRO A 23 -17.31 -34.78 8.59
CA PRO A 23 -18.15 -35.59 9.49
C PRO A 23 -19.64 -35.29 9.31
N TYR A 24 -19.99 -34.07 8.87
CA TYR A 24 -21.36 -33.68 8.55
C TYR A 24 -21.58 -33.75 7.03
N LYS A 25 -21.96 -34.94 6.55
CA LYS A 25 -22.18 -35.18 5.11
C LYS A 25 -23.40 -34.39 4.61
N ALA A 26 -23.24 -33.71 3.47
CA ALA A 26 -24.35 -33.01 2.83
C ALA A 26 -25.38 -34.01 2.28
N LYS A 27 -26.67 -33.76 2.49
CA LYS A 27 -27.76 -34.60 1.95
C LYS A 27 -27.75 -34.70 0.42
N ARG A 28 -27.20 -33.69 -0.27
CA ARG A 28 -26.94 -33.68 -1.70
C ARG A 28 -25.46 -33.42 -1.92
N PRO A 29 -24.70 -34.32 -2.55
CA PRO A 29 -23.31 -34.09 -2.85
C PRO A 29 -23.18 -32.93 -3.85
N TRP A 30 -22.23 -32.06 -3.59
CA TRP A 30 -21.80 -31.01 -4.49
C TRP A 30 -20.37 -31.38 -4.92
N PRO A 31 -19.94 -31.19 -6.17
CA PRO A 31 -20.64 -30.59 -7.31
C PRO A 31 -21.65 -31.55 -7.98
N PRO A 32 -22.75 -31.03 -8.55
CA PRO A 32 -23.66 -31.84 -9.35
C PRO A 32 -22.99 -32.28 -10.65
N ASP A 33 -23.26 -33.51 -11.10
CA ASP A 33 -22.81 -33.99 -12.41
C ASP A 33 -23.46 -33.18 -13.54
N PHE A 34 -22.75 -32.19 -14.08
CA PHE A 34 -23.28 -31.29 -15.10
C PHE A 34 -23.64 -32.02 -16.41
N THR A 35 -22.99 -33.15 -16.71
CA THR A 35 -23.27 -33.96 -17.91
C THR A 35 -24.64 -34.61 -17.92
N LYS A 36 -25.24 -34.83 -16.75
CA LYS A 36 -26.57 -35.43 -16.59
C LYS A 36 -27.70 -34.39 -16.51
N LEU A 37 -27.35 -33.11 -16.43
CA LEU A 37 -28.29 -32.01 -16.30
C LEU A 37 -28.72 -31.47 -17.67
N SER A 38 -30.02 -31.24 -17.85
CA SER A 38 -30.54 -30.47 -18.99
C SER A 38 -29.90 -29.07 -19.05
N GLN A 39 -29.61 -28.59 -20.26
CA GLN A 39 -29.02 -27.28 -20.55
C GLN A 39 -29.79 -26.12 -19.88
N LYS A 40 -31.13 -26.22 -19.79
CA LYS A 40 -31.96 -25.25 -19.09
C LYS A 40 -31.61 -25.15 -17.60
N HIS A 41 -31.34 -26.29 -16.95
CA HIS A 41 -30.99 -26.34 -15.54
C HIS A 41 -29.55 -25.87 -15.28
N GLN A 42 -28.62 -26.20 -16.19
CA GLN A 42 -27.25 -25.69 -16.16
C GLN A 42 -27.22 -24.16 -16.20
N PHE A 43 -27.97 -23.53 -17.12
CA PHE A 43 -28.02 -22.07 -17.24
C PHE A 43 -28.56 -21.37 -15.99
N GLN A 44 -29.55 -21.97 -15.32
CA GLN A 44 -30.06 -21.45 -14.04
C GLN A 44 -29.02 -21.52 -12.92
N LEU A 45 -28.27 -22.62 -12.86
CA LEU A 45 -27.17 -22.78 -11.90
C LEU A 45 -26.04 -21.79 -12.16
N GLU A 46 -25.66 -21.60 -13.42
CA GLU A 46 -24.67 -20.60 -13.82
C GLU A 46 -25.11 -19.19 -13.41
N ARG A 47 -26.36 -18.81 -13.72
CA ARG A 47 -26.92 -17.52 -13.32
C ARG A 47 -26.93 -17.34 -11.80
N ARG A 48 -27.31 -18.37 -11.04
CA ARG A 48 -27.31 -18.34 -9.57
C ARG A 48 -25.89 -18.23 -9.00
N TYR A 49 -24.92 -18.89 -9.64
CA TYR A 49 -23.51 -18.82 -9.27
C TYR A 49 -22.96 -17.40 -9.49
N ARG A 50 -23.16 -16.82 -10.68
CA ARG A 50 -22.72 -15.45 -11.01
C ARG A 50 -23.29 -14.40 -10.03
N ARG A 51 -24.55 -14.53 -9.64
CA ARG A 51 -25.17 -13.64 -8.64
C ARG A 51 -24.54 -13.78 -7.25
N ARG A 52 -24.31 -15.01 -6.80
CA ARG A 52 -23.73 -15.29 -5.47
C ARG A 52 -22.26 -14.90 -5.38
N SER A 53 -21.49 -15.04 -6.46
CA SER A 53 -20.11 -14.56 -6.49
C SER A 53 -20.08 -13.04 -6.37
N GLN A 54 -20.90 -12.31 -7.14
CA GLN A 54 -21.01 -10.85 -7.04
C GLN A 54 -21.35 -10.40 -5.60
N LEU A 55 -22.29 -11.07 -4.92
CA LEU A 55 -22.64 -10.77 -3.52
C LEU A 55 -21.50 -11.05 -2.53
N LYS A 56 -20.71 -12.11 -2.73
CA LYS A 56 -19.53 -12.40 -1.90
C LYS A 56 -18.43 -11.36 -2.10
N TRP A 57 -18.23 -10.92 -3.34
CA TRP A 57 -17.20 -9.94 -3.70
C TRP A 57 -17.62 -8.49 -3.40
N ALA A 58 -18.92 -8.21 -3.28
CA ALA A 58 -19.46 -6.87 -2.97
C ALA A 58 -19.26 -6.44 -1.51
N ARG A 59 -18.80 -7.31 -0.61
CA ARG A 59 -18.44 -6.96 0.78
C ARG A 59 -16.92 -7.07 0.90
N PRO A 60 -16.15 -5.97 0.90
CA PRO A 60 -16.18 -4.95 1.95
C PRO A 60 -15.86 -3.52 1.43
N GLY A 61 -16.84 -2.61 1.43
CA GLY A 61 -16.60 -1.22 1.06
C GLY A 61 -15.79 -0.48 2.12
N TRP A 62 -16.39 -0.30 3.30
CA TRP A 62 -15.86 0.61 4.32
C TRP A 62 -14.53 0.17 4.96
N THR A 63 -14.36 -1.11 5.24
CA THR A 63 -13.16 -1.58 5.96
C THR A 63 -11.88 -1.50 5.12
N LYS A 64 -12.00 -1.57 3.78
CA LYS A 64 -10.85 -1.33 2.88
C LYS A 64 -10.40 0.12 2.93
N PHE A 65 -11.35 1.06 2.93
CA PHE A 65 -11.05 2.48 3.06
C PHE A 65 -10.45 2.82 4.42
N THR A 66 -10.99 2.28 5.52
CA THR A 66 -10.44 2.56 6.86
C THR A 66 -9.06 1.93 7.04
N THR A 67 -8.81 0.76 6.47
CA THR A 67 -7.47 0.14 6.50
C THR A 67 -6.48 0.99 5.71
N LEU A 68 -6.85 1.44 4.50
CA LEU A 68 -6.01 2.34 3.71
C LEU A 68 -5.76 3.66 4.44
N ALA A 69 -6.79 4.25 5.03
CA ALA A 69 -6.67 5.46 5.84
C ALA A 69 -5.77 5.25 7.07
N GLN A 70 -5.88 4.10 7.74
CA GLN A 70 -5.02 3.75 8.87
C GLN A 70 -3.55 3.70 8.45
N TRP A 71 -3.22 2.97 7.39
CA TRP A 71 -1.85 2.93 6.85
C TRP A 71 -1.38 4.29 6.33
N GLY A 72 -2.28 5.06 5.72
CA GLY A 72 -2.02 6.42 5.26
C GLY A 72 -1.67 7.36 6.40
N THR A 73 -2.47 7.38 7.47
CA THR A 73 -2.22 8.20 8.66
C THR A 73 -0.94 7.78 9.38
N ILE A 74 -0.68 6.48 9.55
CA ILE A 74 0.57 6.00 10.15
C ILE A 74 1.77 6.48 9.32
N SER A 75 1.73 6.30 8.00
CA SER A 75 2.81 6.71 7.11
C SER A 75 3.01 8.23 7.13
N PHE A 76 1.92 9.00 7.12
CA PHE A 76 1.95 10.45 7.20
C PHE A 76 2.64 10.94 8.47
N VAL A 77 2.30 10.38 9.63
CA VAL A 77 2.93 10.74 10.92
C VAL A 77 4.42 10.39 10.93
N ILE A 78 4.81 9.23 10.37
CA ILE A 78 6.22 8.83 10.28
C ILE A 78 7.00 9.81 9.40
N VAL A 79 6.47 10.16 8.23
CA VAL A 79 7.11 11.12 7.31
C VAL A 79 7.23 12.50 7.97
N TYR A 80 6.18 12.97 8.64
CA TYR A 80 6.22 14.23 9.39
C TYR A 80 7.28 14.21 10.50
N ALA A 81 7.32 13.15 11.30
CA ALA A 81 8.30 12.98 12.37
C ALA A 81 9.74 12.93 11.83
N ALA A 82 9.94 12.25 10.69
CA ALA A 82 11.25 12.13 10.06
C ALA A 82 11.70 13.44 9.41
N LEU A 83 10.83 14.17 8.70
CA LEU A 83 11.24 15.32 7.88
C LEU A 83 11.11 16.67 8.58
N PHE A 84 10.05 16.88 9.37
CA PHE A 84 9.66 18.22 9.85
C PHE A 84 9.76 18.37 11.38
N LEU A 85 9.67 17.28 12.13
CA LEU A 85 9.73 17.35 13.59
C LEU A 85 11.17 17.60 14.07
N ASN A 86 11.44 18.75 14.67
CA ASN A 86 12.75 19.04 15.24
C ASN A 86 12.93 18.29 16.56
N TRP A 87 13.73 17.21 16.57
CA TRP A 87 13.95 16.34 17.73
C TRP A 87 15.02 16.86 18.72
N GLY A 88 15.42 18.13 18.62
CA GLY A 88 16.48 18.69 19.46
C GLY A 88 17.84 18.04 19.19
N SER A 89 18.76 18.15 20.14
CA SER A 89 20.20 17.82 20.00
C SER A 89 20.55 16.35 19.70
N ASN A 90 19.57 15.43 19.61
CA ASN A 90 19.79 14.00 19.37
C ASN A 90 19.31 13.50 17.99
N ALA A 91 19.00 14.40 17.05
CA ALA A 91 18.33 14.07 15.78
C ALA A 91 19.23 13.61 14.61
N VAL A 92 20.51 13.32 14.86
CA VAL A 92 21.56 13.10 13.83
C VAL A 92 21.18 12.09 12.73
N VAL A 93 20.37 11.06 13.06
CA VAL A 93 19.98 10.00 12.13
C VAL A 93 19.03 10.50 11.02
N PHE A 94 18.11 11.42 11.35
CA PHE A 94 17.13 11.92 10.38
C PHE A 94 17.63 13.13 9.59
N ASP A 95 18.66 13.82 10.07
CA ASP A 95 19.21 15.00 9.40
C ASP A 95 19.81 14.68 8.03
N ARG A 96 20.40 13.49 7.85
CA ARG A 96 20.88 13.02 6.55
C ARG A 96 19.73 12.81 5.55
N ILE A 97 18.60 12.27 6.01
CA ILE A 97 17.41 12.03 5.18
C ILE A 97 16.74 13.36 4.81
N ARG A 98 16.66 14.31 5.76
CA ARG A 98 16.15 15.67 5.53
C ARG A 98 16.99 16.44 4.53
N GLY A 99 18.32 16.37 4.65
CA GLY A 99 19.25 17.04 3.73
C GLY A 99 19.10 16.55 2.30
N TRP A 100 18.94 15.23 2.11
CA TRP A 100 18.66 14.63 0.81
C TRP A 100 17.28 15.03 0.25
N TYR A 101 16.23 15.00 1.08
CA TYR A 101 14.88 15.42 0.67
C TYR A 101 14.82 16.90 0.27
N ALA A 102 15.48 17.76 1.04
CA ALA A 102 15.65 19.18 0.70
C ALA A 102 16.51 19.39 -0.55
N GLY A 103 17.40 18.45 -0.88
CA GLY A 103 18.17 18.37 -2.13
C GLY A 103 17.30 18.11 -3.35
N LEU A 104 16.39 17.15 -3.25
CA LEU A 104 15.45 16.87 -4.32
C LEU A 104 14.49 18.04 -4.58
N GLY A 105 14.00 18.69 -3.53
CA GLY A 105 13.10 19.84 -3.68
C GLY A 105 13.77 21.04 -4.36
N ARG A 106 15.04 21.31 -4.03
CA ARG A 106 15.80 22.42 -4.66
C ARG A 106 16.14 22.10 -6.12
N ASP A 107 16.50 20.86 -6.46
CA ASP A 107 16.90 20.50 -7.83
C ASP A 107 15.72 20.53 -8.81
N VAL A 108 14.50 20.23 -8.33
CA VAL A 108 13.28 20.25 -9.16
C VAL A 108 12.72 21.67 -9.32
N TRP A 109 12.96 22.57 -8.37
CA TRP A 109 12.30 23.88 -8.32
C TRP A 109 13.23 25.08 -8.55
N THR A 110 14.55 24.90 -8.50
CA THR A 110 15.53 25.97 -8.75
C THR A 110 15.97 25.92 -10.20
N LYS A 111 15.74 26.98 -10.98
CA LYS A 111 16.45 27.16 -12.25
C LYS A 111 17.90 27.50 -11.92
N HIS A 112 18.86 26.67 -12.35
CA HIS A 112 20.28 27.01 -12.29
C HIS A 112 20.53 28.27 -13.16
N PRO A 113 20.88 29.43 -12.59
CA PRO A 113 21.21 30.62 -13.37
C PRO A 113 22.58 30.50 -14.09
N ASP A 114 23.24 29.35 -14.02
CA ASP A 114 24.67 29.17 -14.31
C ASP A 114 24.98 28.99 -15.81
N GLN A 115 24.01 29.16 -16.72
CA GLN A 115 24.27 29.31 -18.16
C GLN A 115 24.17 30.78 -18.57
N GLN A 116 25.05 31.63 -18.03
CA GLN A 116 25.39 32.87 -18.69
C GLN A 116 26.83 32.71 -19.21
N PRO A 117 27.05 32.52 -20.54
CA PRO A 117 28.40 32.42 -21.06
C PRO A 117 29.17 33.71 -20.72
N ASP A 118 30.33 33.55 -20.11
CA ASP A 118 31.16 34.64 -19.58
C ASP A 118 31.63 35.60 -20.67
N LEU A 119 30.83 36.59 -21.03
CA LEU A 119 31.20 37.66 -21.97
C LEU A 119 32.12 38.74 -21.35
N ARG A 120 32.86 38.41 -20.28
CA ARG A 120 33.64 39.38 -19.48
C ARG A 120 35.11 38.99 -19.29
N GLN A 121 35.66 38.08 -20.10
CA GLN A 121 37.11 37.92 -20.22
C GLN A 121 37.59 38.64 -21.49
N THR A 122 37.74 39.96 -21.41
CA THR A 122 38.60 40.71 -22.33
C THR A 122 39.82 41.19 -21.54
N PRO A 123 41.04 40.70 -21.81
CA PRO A 123 42.24 41.19 -21.16
C PRO A 123 42.79 42.38 -21.96
N VAL A 124 42.54 43.63 -21.55
CA VAL A 124 43.17 44.83 -22.13
C VAL A 124 43.17 45.94 -21.06
N GLN A 125 44.23 46.10 -20.27
CA GLN A 125 45.48 46.89 -20.46
C GLN A 125 45.40 48.18 -19.60
N GLU A 126 46.17 48.18 -18.49
CA GLU A 126 46.49 49.40 -17.73
C GLU A 126 47.25 50.38 -18.62
N ASP A 127 46.87 51.66 -18.60
CA ASP A 127 47.80 52.74 -18.90
C ASP A 127 47.58 53.88 -17.89
N GLY A 128 48.64 54.16 -17.14
CA GLY A 128 48.63 55.04 -15.99
C GLY A 128 48.96 56.49 -16.36
N ARG A 129 48.21 57.43 -15.77
CA ARG A 129 48.65 58.78 -15.40
C ARG A 129 47.85 59.28 -14.20
#